data_AF-A0A9Q5C1N8-F1
#
_entry.id   AF-A0A9Q5C1N8-F1
#
_cell.length_a   1.000
_cell.length_b   1.000
_cell.length_c   1.000
_cell.angle_alpha   90.00
_cell.angle_beta   90.00
_cell.angle_gamma   90.00
#
_symmetry.space_group_name_H-M   'P 1'
#
loop_
_entity.id
_entity.type
_entity.pdbx_description
1 polymer ?
#
loop_
_entity_poly.entity_id
_entity_poly.type
_entity_poly.pdbx_seq_one_letter_code
_entity_poly.pdbx_strand_id
1 'polypeptide(L)'
;MAAQDSDFGHPDVFCKDIPKANWRMAATITFKNDDIVPFIEAVNKKDPHSGSIVTSGPTTIKDSNWLLGYSISRQPHFKAQKPNELIVWLYGLFSDTKGNYVEKTMPDCNGIELCEEWLYHMGVPEERIPEMAAAATTIPAHMPYITSYFMPRALGDRPKVVPDHSKNLAFIGNFAETPRDTVFTTEYSVRTAMEAVYTLLDIDRGVPEVFASAFDVRMLMNAMYYLNDQKKLEDLDLPLPEKLAIKGMLKKVKGTYIEELMKKYKLI
;
A
#
# COMPACT_ATOMS: atom_id res chain seq x y z
N MET A 1 -14.68 -15.83 -20.80
CA MET A 1 -15.17 -16.83 -19.82
C MET A 1 -16.44 -16.34 -19.14
N ALA A 2 -16.48 -15.13 -18.55
CA ALA A 2 -17.69 -14.55 -17.93
C ALA A 2 -19.00 -14.65 -18.76
N ALA A 3 -18.94 -14.61 -20.10
CA ALA A 3 -20.12 -14.79 -20.95
C ALA A 3 -20.67 -16.24 -21.01
N GLN A 4 -19.93 -17.23 -20.50
CA GLN A 4 -20.30 -18.64 -20.52
C GLN A 4 -21.05 -19.07 -19.25
N ASP A 5 -20.69 -18.48 -18.11
CA ASP A 5 -21.28 -18.80 -16.80
C ASP A 5 -21.13 -17.60 -15.87
N SER A 6 -22.18 -17.27 -15.11
CA SER A 6 -22.17 -16.19 -14.13
C SER A 6 -21.20 -16.44 -12.97
N ASP A 7 -20.86 -17.69 -12.68
CA ASP A 7 -19.90 -18.06 -11.63
C ASP A 7 -18.45 -17.69 -12.00
N PHE A 8 -18.21 -17.27 -13.25
CA PHE A 8 -16.89 -16.82 -13.72
C PHE A 8 -16.63 -15.32 -13.51
N GLY A 9 -17.52 -14.64 -12.78
CA GLY A 9 -17.38 -13.27 -12.32
C GLY A 9 -17.72 -12.18 -13.34
N HIS A 10 -17.63 -10.93 -12.90
CA HIS A 10 -18.02 -9.73 -13.66
C HIS A 10 -16.80 -8.80 -13.85
N PRO A 11 -15.95 -9.04 -14.87
CA PRO A 11 -14.70 -8.30 -15.04
C PRO A 11 -14.88 -6.80 -15.28
N ASP A 12 -16.03 -6.41 -15.84
CA ASP A 12 -16.40 -5.02 -16.12
C ASP A 12 -16.36 -4.13 -14.86
N VAL A 13 -16.68 -4.69 -13.69
CA VAL A 13 -16.63 -3.98 -12.38
C VAL A 13 -15.23 -3.46 -12.07
N PHE A 14 -14.19 -4.14 -12.56
CA PHE A 14 -12.80 -3.83 -12.23
C PHE A 14 -12.08 -3.05 -13.34
N CYS A 15 -12.56 -3.10 -14.59
CA CYS A 15 -11.85 -2.54 -15.74
C CYS A 15 -12.59 -1.41 -16.46
N LYS A 16 -13.89 -1.21 -16.20
CA LYS A 16 -14.66 -0.09 -16.74
C LYS A 16 -14.81 1.03 -15.72
N ASP A 17 -15.03 2.24 -16.22
CA ASP A 17 -15.39 3.42 -15.44
C ASP A 17 -14.49 3.74 -14.24
N ILE A 18 -13.22 3.32 -14.30
CA ILE A 18 -12.21 3.71 -13.31
C ILE A 18 -12.12 5.25 -13.32
N PRO A 19 -12.27 5.93 -12.17
CA PRO A 19 -12.20 7.39 -12.12
C PRO A 19 -10.89 7.93 -12.66
N LYS A 20 -10.95 9.02 -13.44
CA LYS A 20 -9.75 9.69 -13.99
C LYS A 20 -8.81 10.22 -12.90
N ALA A 21 -9.40 10.59 -11.76
CA ALA A 21 -8.67 11.02 -10.58
C ALA A 21 -7.76 9.96 -9.99
N ASN A 22 -8.11 8.67 -10.11
CA ASN A 22 -7.35 7.59 -9.48
C ASN A 22 -5.91 7.54 -9.99
N TRP A 23 -5.01 7.01 -9.14
CA TRP A 23 -3.65 6.64 -9.50
C TRP A 23 -3.61 5.86 -10.82
N ARG A 24 -2.90 6.41 -11.80
CA ARG A 24 -2.64 5.80 -13.13
C ARG A 24 -1.19 5.91 -13.55
N MET A 25 -0.40 6.72 -12.84
CA MET A 25 0.97 7.04 -13.22
C MET A 25 1.94 6.63 -12.12
N ALA A 26 3.01 5.95 -12.52
CA ALA A 26 4.22 5.86 -11.75
C ALA A 26 5.40 6.29 -12.62
N ALA A 27 6.54 6.57 -12.03
CA ALA A 27 7.78 6.78 -12.76
C ALA A 27 8.96 6.18 -12.00
N THR A 28 10.00 5.85 -12.74
CA THR A 28 11.31 5.49 -12.16
C THR A 28 12.32 6.54 -12.59
N ILE A 29 12.85 7.28 -11.62
CA ILE A 29 13.91 8.26 -11.83
C ILE A 29 15.24 7.56 -11.53
N THR A 30 16.16 7.63 -12.48
CA THR A 30 17.54 7.17 -12.30
C THR A 30 18.47 8.37 -12.39
N PHE A 31 18.96 8.84 -11.24
CA PHE A 31 20.03 9.82 -11.18
C PHE A 31 21.36 9.17 -11.55
N LYS A 32 22.20 9.89 -12.29
CA LYS A 32 23.50 9.42 -12.79
C LYS A 32 24.69 10.01 -12.03
N ASN A 33 24.42 10.84 -11.02
CA ASN A 33 25.39 11.47 -10.15
C ASN A 33 24.77 11.66 -8.75
N ASP A 34 25.55 12.21 -7.82
CA ASP A 34 25.18 12.37 -6.42
C ASP A 34 24.60 13.75 -6.08
N ASP A 35 24.26 14.58 -7.07
CA ASP A 35 23.81 15.96 -6.81
C ASP A 35 22.51 16.03 -5.99
N ILE A 36 21.69 14.97 -6.08
CA ILE A 36 20.44 14.82 -5.34
C ILE A 36 20.64 14.27 -3.92
N VAL A 37 21.78 13.63 -3.64
CA VAL A 37 22.04 12.91 -2.37
C VAL A 37 21.87 13.81 -1.15
N PRO A 38 22.41 15.05 -1.11
CA PRO A 38 22.25 15.92 0.05
C PRO A 38 20.79 16.23 0.40
N PHE A 39 19.90 16.32 -0.61
CA PHE A 39 18.47 16.58 -0.41
C PHE A 39 17.74 15.35 0.14
N ILE A 40 18.07 14.16 -0.38
CA ILE A 40 17.56 12.89 0.14
C ILE A 40 18.03 12.68 1.59
N GLU A 41 19.30 12.91 1.90
CA GLU A 41 19.82 12.82 3.26
C GLU A 41 19.18 13.84 4.20
N ALA A 42 18.93 15.07 3.72
CA ALA A 42 18.25 16.10 4.49
C ALA A 42 16.83 15.68 4.88
N VAL A 43 16.10 14.99 4.02
CA VAL A 43 14.72 14.54 4.30
C VAL A 43 14.71 13.21 5.05
N ASN A 44 15.39 12.20 4.52
CA ASN A 44 15.33 10.81 5.01
C ASN A 44 16.33 10.49 6.12
N LYS A 45 17.26 11.41 6.41
CA LYS A 45 18.33 11.26 7.44
C LYS A 45 19.20 10.03 7.21
N LYS A 46 19.41 9.68 5.94
CA LYS A 46 20.03 8.42 5.56
C LYS A 46 20.74 8.52 4.23
N ASP A 47 21.98 8.04 4.22
CA ASP A 47 22.76 7.85 3.00
C ASP A 47 22.09 6.83 2.07
N PRO A 48 21.68 7.25 0.86
CA PRO A 48 21.04 6.35 -0.11
C PRO A 48 21.97 5.24 -0.64
N HIS A 49 23.29 5.38 -0.50
CA HIS A 49 24.30 4.41 -0.92
C HIS A 49 24.70 3.42 0.17
N SER A 50 24.14 3.56 1.39
CA SER A 50 24.46 2.71 2.54
C SER A 50 24.14 1.21 2.40
N GLY A 51 23.48 0.79 1.31
CA GLY A 51 23.00 -0.59 1.10
C GLY A 51 21.80 -0.98 1.96
N SER A 52 21.29 -0.05 2.78
CA SER A 52 20.15 -0.27 3.66
C SER A 52 18.93 0.54 3.20
N ILE A 53 17.73 0.19 3.69
CA ILE A 53 16.48 0.77 3.17
C ILE A 53 16.42 2.27 3.48
N VAL A 54 16.14 3.12 2.49
CA VAL A 54 16.26 4.59 2.65
C VAL A 54 14.97 5.19 3.21
N THR A 55 13.86 5.14 2.47
CA THR A 55 12.58 5.76 2.90
C THR A 55 11.76 4.88 3.85
N SER A 56 12.19 3.63 4.11
CA SER A 56 11.49 2.64 4.95
C SER A 56 10.00 2.42 4.59
N GLY A 57 9.65 2.61 3.32
CA GLY A 57 8.28 2.62 2.81
C GLY A 57 8.06 3.79 1.85
N PRO A 58 6.84 4.02 1.35
CA PRO A 58 6.50 5.23 0.64
C PRO A 58 6.58 6.46 1.55
N THR A 59 7.22 7.52 1.10
CA THR A 59 7.15 8.86 1.70
C THR A 59 6.13 9.67 0.92
N THR A 60 5.16 10.26 1.60
CA THR A 60 4.09 11.07 1.00
C THR A 60 4.34 12.55 1.22
N ILE A 61 4.27 13.33 0.16
CA ILE A 61 4.35 14.79 0.18
C ILE A 61 2.92 15.31 0.36
N LYS A 62 2.54 15.58 1.61
CA LYS A 62 1.13 15.79 2.02
C LYS A 62 0.45 17.00 1.37
N ASP A 63 1.22 18.01 1.04
CA ASP A 63 0.79 19.29 0.46
C ASP A 63 0.96 19.35 -1.08
N SER A 64 1.39 18.26 -1.70
CA SER A 64 1.44 18.16 -3.16
C SER A 64 0.04 17.98 -3.76
N ASN A 65 -0.25 18.66 -4.86
CA ASN A 65 -1.53 18.60 -5.55
C ASN A 65 -1.81 17.20 -6.13
N TRP A 66 -0.77 16.45 -6.50
CA TRP A 66 -0.87 15.07 -6.98
C TRP A 66 -1.03 14.03 -5.86
N LEU A 67 -0.95 14.45 -4.58
CA LEU A 67 -0.71 13.58 -3.45
C LEU A 67 0.45 12.60 -3.78
N LEU A 68 1.55 13.22 -4.20
CA LEU A 68 2.76 12.61 -4.70
C LEU A 68 3.45 11.82 -3.58
N GLY A 69 3.85 10.61 -3.92
CA GLY A 69 4.67 9.79 -3.06
C GLY A 69 5.86 9.22 -3.79
N TYR A 70 6.92 8.94 -3.05
CA TYR A 70 8.11 8.31 -3.58
C TYR A 70 8.63 7.23 -2.64
N SER A 71 9.41 6.31 -3.17
CA SER A 71 10.12 5.32 -2.37
C SER A 71 11.53 5.13 -2.89
N ILE A 72 12.48 5.03 -1.95
CA ILE A 72 13.87 4.72 -2.24
C ILE A 72 14.20 3.47 -1.43
N SER A 73 14.35 2.37 -2.16
CA SER A 73 14.72 1.08 -1.58
C SER A 73 16.24 1.00 -1.35
N ARG A 74 16.70 -0.17 -0.90
CA ARG A 74 18.13 -0.48 -0.83
C ARG A 74 18.76 -0.31 -2.21
N GLN A 75 19.89 0.37 -2.28
CA GLN A 75 20.68 0.50 -3.50
C GLN A 75 21.87 -0.47 -3.47
N PRO A 76 22.24 -1.09 -4.61
CA PRO A 76 21.54 -1.02 -5.88
C PRO A 76 20.21 -1.78 -5.84
N HIS A 77 19.17 -1.21 -6.45
CA HIS A 77 17.87 -1.89 -6.57
C HIS A 77 17.91 -2.99 -7.63
N PHE A 78 18.61 -2.73 -8.74
CA PHE A 78 18.87 -3.72 -9.79
C PHE A 78 20.30 -4.20 -9.74
N LYS A 79 20.53 -5.51 -9.92
CA LYS A 79 21.88 -6.08 -9.97
C LYS A 79 22.78 -5.45 -11.05
N ALA A 80 22.19 -4.93 -12.12
CA ALA A 80 22.89 -4.29 -13.24
C ALA A 80 23.07 -2.77 -13.08
N GLN A 81 22.55 -2.17 -12.00
CA GLN A 81 22.68 -0.74 -11.72
C GLN A 81 24.15 -0.37 -11.53
N LYS A 82 24.58 0.76 -12.11
CA LYS A 82 25.97 1.22 -11.95
C LYS A 82 26.19 1.78 -10.54
N PRO A 83 27.44 1.74 -10.01
CA PRO A 83 27.72 2.21 -8.66
C PRO A 83 27.36 3.68 -8.39
N ASN A 84 27.40 4.53 -9.42
CA ASN A 84 27.08 5.96 -9.34
C ASN A 84 25.61 6.29 -9.64
N GLU A 85 24.75 5.27 -9.79
CA GLU A 85 23.33 5.48 -10.07
C GLU A 85 22.50 5.39 -8.79
N LEU A 86 21.47 6.23 -8.71
CA LEU A 86 20.49 6.20 -7.64
C LEU A 86 19.08 6.13 -8.22
N ILE A 87 18.29 5.17 -7.73
CA ILE A 87 16.94 4.90 -8.25
C ILE A 87 15.87 5.33 -7.24
N VAL A 88 14.95 6.15 -7.73
CA VAL A 88 13.76 6.61 -7.01
C VAL A 88 12.53 6.13 -7.77
N TRP A 89 11.58 5.53 -7.05
CA TRP A 89 10.26 5.22 -7.59
C TRP A 89 9.26 6.28 -7.14
N LEU A 90 8.50 6.83 -8.09
CA LEU A 90 7.55 7.93 -7.91
C LEU A 90 6.14 7.45 -8.29
N TYR A 91 5.12 7.92 -7.58
CA TYR A 91 3.70 7.72 -7.90
C TYR A 91 2.86 8.90 -7.43
N GLY A 92 1.73 9.17 -8.09
CA GLY A 92 0.73 10.13 -7.61
C GLY A 92 -0.62 9.48 -7.45
N LEU A 93 -1.27 9.76 -6.32
CA LEU A 93 -2.61 9.23 -6.04
C LEU A 93 -3.70 9.98 -6.79
N PHE A 94 -3.46 11.26 -7.14
CA PHE A 94 -4.34 12.07 -7.99
C PHE A 94 -3.72 12.27 -9.37
N SER A 95 -4.43 11.82 -10.41
CA SER A 95 -3.98 11.90 -11.81
C SER A 95 -4.71 12.97 -12.62
N ASP A 96 -5.66 13.70 -12.03
CA ASP A 96 -6.48 14.72 -12.69
C ASP A 96 -6.26 16.15 -12.16
N THR A 97 -5.30 16.33 -11.24
CA THR A 97 -4.90 17.63 -10.71
C THR A 97 -3.58 18.09 -11.35
N LYS A 98 -3.40 19.41 -11.45
CA LYS A 98 -2.12 19.99 -11.88
C LYS A 98 -1.08 19.90 -10.77
N GLY A 99 0.20 19.80 -11.13
CA GLY A 99 1.30 19.84 -10.18
C GLY A 99 1.44 21.21 -9.51
N ASN A 100 2.39 21.31 -8.59
CA ASN A 100 2.73 22.54 -7.87
C ASN A 100 3.81 23.35 -8.62
N TYR A 101 4.78 22.67 -9.23
CA TYR A 101 5.82 23.27 -10.07
C TYR A 101 5.51 23.08 -11.56
N VAL A 102 5.09 21.87 -11.93
CA VAL A 102 4.65 21.55 -13.29
C VAL A 102 3.13 21.73 -13.40
N GLU A 103 2.70 22.73 -14.14
CA GLU A 103 1.29 23.12 -14.37
C GLU A 103 0.48 22.17 -15.28
N LYS A 104 0.78 20.87 -15.22
CA LYS A 104 0.15 19.77 -15.97
C LYS A 104 -0.31 18.65 -15.03
N THR A 105 -1.19 17.79 -15.52
CA THR A 105 -1.53 16.54 -14.81
C THR A 105 -0.41 15.52 -15.01
N MET A 106 -0.21 14.59 -14.07
CA MET A 106 0.85 13.56 -14.22
C MET A 106 0.77 12.79 -15.55
N PRO A 107 -0.41 12.37 -16.06
CA PRO A 107 -0.51 11.69 -17.35
C PRO A 107 -0.04 12.53 -18.55
N ASP A 108 -0.09 13.85 -18.45
CA ASP A 108 0.34 14.78 -19.51
C ASP A 108 1.82 15.18 -19.40
N CYS A 109 2.51 14.74 -18.35
CA CYS A 109 3.92 15.03 -18.10
C CYS A 109 4.83 14.04 -18.85
N ASN A 110 5.93 14.56 -19.39
CA ASN A 110 7.06 13.72 -19.80
C ASN A 110 7.93 13.34 -18.58
N GLY A 111 8.96 12.52 -18.78
CA GLY A 111 9.83 12.07 -17.69
C GLY A 111 10.60 13.20 -17.00
N ILE A 112 11.07 14.21 -17.74
CA ILE A 112 11.79 15.35 -17.18
C ILE A 112 10.86 16.10 -16.22
N GLU A 113 9.65 16.43 -16.67
CA GLU A 113 8.64 17.15 -15.89
C GLU A 113 8.22 16.41 -14.60
N LEU A 114 8.10 15.08 -14.66
CA LEU A 114 7.85 14.28 -13.45
C LEU A 114 9.03 14.35 -12.45
N CYS A 115 10.26 14.43 -12.96
CA CYS A 115 11.43 14.62 -12.13
C CYS A 115 11.49 16.03 -11.54
N GLU A 116 11.18 17.05 -12.34
CA GLU A 116 11.14 18.46 -11.91
C GLU A 116 10.18 18.66 -10.74
N GLU A 117 8.94 18.16 -10.83
CA GLU A 117 7.98 18.24 -9.74
C GLU A 117 8.51 17.56 -8.46
N TRP A 118 9.11 16.38 -8.59
CA TRP A 118 9.67 15.70 -7.43
C TRP A 118 10.86 16.46 -6.82
N LEU A 119 11.77 17.01 -7.65
CA LEU A 119 12.91 17.82 -7.19
C LEU A 119 12.44 19.08 -6.45
N TYR A 120 11.38 19.73 -6.94
CA TYR A 120 10.74 20.87 -6.28
C TYR A 120 10.29 20.51 -4.86
N HIS A 121 9.55 19.40 -4.70
CA HIS A 121 9.10 18.93 -3.39
C HIS A 121 10.23 18.42 -2.48
N MET A 122 11.38 18.04 -3.05
CA MET A 122 12.59 17.71 -2.29
C MET A 122 13.37 18.95 -1.83
N GLY A 123 12.91 20.16 -2.18
CA GLY A 123 13.53 21.42 -1.76
C GLY A 123 14.78 21.77 -2.57
N VAL A 124 14.93 21.24 -3.78
CA VAL A 124 16.00 21.65 -4.70
C VAL A 124 15.73 23.10 -5.13
N PRO A 125 16.73 24.01 -5.11
CA PRO A 125 16.56 25.37 -5.61
C PRO A 125 16.04 25.38 -7.05
N GLU A 126 15.00 26.16 -7.31
CA GLU A 126 14.27 26.13 -8.58
C GLU A 126 15.17 26.37 -9.81
N GLU A 127 16.23 27.16 -9.66
CA GLU A 127 17.21 27.43 -10.72
C GLU A 127 18.06 26.22 -11.10
N ARG A 128 18.16 25.20 -10.23
CA ARG A 128 18.91 23.95 -10.46
C ARG A 128 18.02 22.82 -10.98
N ILE A 129 16.70 22.92 -10.80
CA ILE A 129 15.75 21.85 -11.12
C ILE A 129 15.84 21.42 -12.60
N PRO A 130 15.81 22.33 -13.60
CA PRO A 130 15.81 21.91 -15.01
C PRO A 130 17.08 21.14 -15.41
N GLU A 131 18.25 21.57 -14.92
CA GLU A 131 19.52 20.91 -15.20
C GLU A 131 19.56 19.51 -14.57
N MET A 132 19.20 19.40 -13.29
CA MET A 132 19.20 18.13 -12.56
C MET A 132 18.19 17.14 -13.14
N ALA A 133 17.00 17.60 -13.53
CA ALA A 133 15.98 16.77 -14.16
C ALA A 133 16.41 16.27 -15.54
N ALA A 134 17.05 17.13 -16.35
CA ALA A 134 17.57 16.76 -17.66
C ALA A 134 18.77 15.80 -17.60
N ALA A 135 19.57 15.87 -16.53
CA ALA A 135 20.69 14.94 -16.29
C ALA A 135 20.22 13.55 -15.80
N ALA A 136 19.03 13.47 -15.22
CA ALA A 136 18.42 12.21 -14.80
C ALA A 136 17.73 11.47 -15.96
N THR A 137 17.55 10.16 -15.82
CA THR A 137 16.69 9.38 -16.72
C THR A 137 15.40 9.01 -16.00
N THR A 138 14.29 9.58 -16.43
CA THR A 138 12.98 9.32 -15.82
C THR A 138 12.06 8.62 -16.79
N ILE A 139 11.63 7.41 -16.43
CA ILE A 139 10.75 6.58 -17.27
C ILE A 139 9.35 6.57 -16.67
N PRO A 140 8.36 7.25 -17.31
CA PRO A 140 6.97 7.18 -16.89
C PRO A 140 6.34 5.83 -17.26
N ALA A 141 5.39 5.38 -16.45
CA ALA A 141 4.58 4.19 -16.67
C ALA A 141 3.10 4.54 -16.46
N HIS A 142 2.33 4.51 -17.55
CA HIS A 142 0.88 4.65 -17.51
C HIS A 142 0.21 3.28 -17.33
N MET A 143 -0.56 3.13 -16.27
CA MET A 143 -1.15 1.87 -15.82
C MET A 143 -2.65 2.06 -15.58
N PRO A 144 -3.52 1.87 -16.61
CA PRO A 144 -4.94 2.17 -16.49
C PRO A 144 -5.68 1.31 -15.45
N TYR A 145 -5.12 0.16 -15.07
CA TYR A 145 -5.74 -0.83 -14.19
C TYR A 145 -5.02 -0.99 -12.84
N ILE A 146 -4.09 -0.10 -12.50
CA ILE A 146 -3.31 -0.26 -11.26
C ILE A 146 -4.21 -0.22 -10.01
N THR A 147 -5.31 0.54 -10.03
CA THR A 147 -6.26 0.61 -8.91
C THR A 147 -7.41 -0.40 -9.00
N SER A 148 -7.44 -1.26 -10.03
CA SER A 148 -8.58 -2.14 -10.32
C SER A 148 -8.91 -3.13 -9.21
N TYR A 149 -7.92 -3.58 -8.42
CA TYR A 149 -8.18 -4.49 -7.29
C TYR A 149 -9.07 -3.87 -6.20
N PHE A 150 -9.11 -2.55 -6.11
CA PHE A 150 -9.84 -1.82 -5.06
C PHE A 150 -11.13 -1.18 -5.55
N MET A 151 -11.54 -1.47 -6.80
CA MET A 151 -12.87 -1.04 -7.26
C MET A 151 -13.95 -1.65 -6.35
N PRO A 152 -14.96 -0.86 -5.95
CA PRO A 152 -16.09 -1.38 -5.19
C PRO A 152 -16.73 -2.55 -5.94
N ARG A 153 -17.07 -3.61 -5.20
CA ARG A 153 -17.57 -4.87 -5.77
C ARG A 153 -18.64 -5.48 -4.87
N ALA A 154 -19.45 -6.35 -5.44
CA ALA A 154 -20.35 -7.25 -4.76
C ALA A 154 -19.75 -8.67 -4.61
N LEU A 155 -20.39 -9.50 -3.79
CA LEU A 155 -20.14 -10.94 -3.80
C LEU A 155 -20.60 -11.51 -5.15
N GLY A 156 -19.77 -12.36 -5.75
CA GLY A 156 -20.00 -12.92 -7.09
C GLY A 156 -19.28 -12.17 -8.22
N ASP A 157 -18.83 -10.93 -8.02
CA ASP A 157 -18.06 -10.21 -9.06
C ASP A 157 -16.69 -10.83 -9.32
N ARG A 158 -16.13 -11.49 -8.31
CA ARG A 158 -14.94 -12.33 -8.44
C ARG A 158 -15.36 -13.80 -8.44
N PRO A 159 -14.85 -14.64 -9.35
CA PRO A 159 -15.09 -16.07 -9.32
C PRO A 159 -14.40 -16.71 -8.12
N LYS A 160 -14.99 -17.78 -7.57
CA LYS A 160 -14.30 -18.64 -6.60
C LYS A 160 -12.99 -19.17 -7.19
N VAL A 161 -12.00 -19.43 -6.34
CA VAL A 161 -10.72 -20.05 -6.77
C VAL A 161 -10.97 -21.33 -7.57
N VAL A 162 -11.85 -22.21 -7.09
CA VAL A 162 -12.42 -23.31 -7.85
C VAL A 162 -13.93 -23.12 -7.88
N PRO A 163 -14.53 -22.76 -9.03
CA PRO A 163 -15.98 -22.64 -9.17
C PRO A 163 -16.69 -23.94 -8.80
N ASP A 164 -17.94 -23.83 -8.34
CA ASP A 164 -18.72 -25.01 -7.96
C ASP A 164 -18.85 -25.96 -9.15
N HIS A 165 -18.75 -27.26 -8.90
CA HIS A 165 -18.77 -28.33 -9.91
C HIS A 165 -17.62 -28.34 -10.93
N SER A 166 -16.67 -27.40 -10.87
CA SER A 166 -15.47 -27.42 -11.72
C SER A 166 -14.67 -28.72 -11.53
N LYS A 167 -14.12 -29.25 -12.63
CA LYS A 167 -13.34 -30.49 -12.64
C LYS A 167 -11.86 -30.27 -12.91
N ASN A 168 -11.53 -29.25 -13.70
CA ASN A 168 -10.19 -29.01 -14.21
C ASN A 168 -9.90 -27.52 -14.47
N LEU A 169 -10.75 -26.62 -13.94
CA LEU A 169 -10.61 -25.17 -14.08
C LEU A 169 -10.51 -24.50 -12.71
N ALA A 170 -9.57 -23.57 -12.57
CA ALA A 170 -9.43 -22.70 -11.41
C ALA A 170 -9.08 -21.27 -11.83
N PHE A 171 -9.46 -20.30 -11.00
CA PHE A 171 -9.06 -18.90 -11.09
C PHE A 171 -8.06 -18.59 -9.98
N ILE A 172 -6.93 -17.97 -10.33
CA ILE A 172 -5.88 -17.60 -9.38
C ILE A 172 -5.55 -16.11 -9.50
N GLY A 173 -4.89 -15.58 -8.48
CA GLY A 173 -4.50 -14.18 -8.40
C GLY A 173 -5.53 -13.31 -7.71
N ASN A 174 -5.26 -12.00 -7.71
CA ASN A 174 -5.95 -11.02 -6.90
C ASN A 174 -7.41 -10.72 -7.33
N PHE A 175 -7.85 -11.23 -8.49
CA PHE A 175 -9.26 -11.15 -8.91
C PHE A 175 -10.07 -12.43 -8.66
N ALA A 176 -9.48 -13.47 -8.06
CA ALA A 176 -10.23 -14.63 -7.56
C ALA A 176 -10.78 -14.37 -6.15
N GLU A 177 -11.84 -15.07 -5.76
CA GLU A 177 -12.48 -14.96 -4.46
C GLU A 177 -12.02 -16.08 -3.52
N THR A 178 -11.42 -15.68 -2.41
CA THR A 178 -11.17 -16.52 -1.23
C THR A 178 -11.46 -15.74 0.06
N PRO A 179 -11.92 -16.37 1.16
CA PRO A 179 -12.36 -15.67 2.36
C PRO A 179 -11.25 -14.87 3.08
N ARG A 180 -11.63 -13.71 3.64
CA ARG A 180 -10.87 -12.87 4.60
C ARG A 180 -9.55 -12.26 4.14
N ASP A 181 -8.85 -12.84 3.16
CA ASP A 181 -7.53 -12.37 2.75
C ASP A 181 -7.61 -11.06 1.92
N THR A 182 -6.49 -10.36 1.80
CA THR A 182 -6.40 -9.02 1.21
C THR A 182 -5.69 -9.03 -0.15
N VAL A 183 -6.36 -8.47 -1.17
CA VAL A 183 -5.79 -8.28 -2.51
C VAL A 183 -4.75 -7.16 -2.54
N PHE A 184 -4.12 -6.93 -3.69
CA PHE A 184 -2.95 -6.05 -3.84
C PHE A 184 -1.73 -6.58 -3.06
N THR A 185 -1.68 -7.89 -2.83
CA THR A 185 -0.58 -8.56 -2.14
C THR A 185 -0.07 -9.73 -2.96
N THR A 186 1.21 -10.04 -2.78
CA THR A 186 1.79 -11.29 -3.30
C THR A 186 1.23 -12.50 -2.57
N GLU A 187 0.94 -12.38 -1.27
CA GLU A 187 0.34 -13.41 -0.43
C GLU A 187 -0.96 -13.94 -1.03
N TYR A 188 -1.88 -13.06 -1.44
CA TYR A 188 -3.15 -13.47 -2.06
C TYR A 188 -2.94 -14.28 -3.34
N SER A 189 -1.93 -13.92 -4.13
CA SER A 189 -1.59 -14.67 -5.35
C SER A 189 -1.08 -16.06 -5.03
N VAL A 190 -0.24 -16.19 -3.99
CA VAL A 190 0.27 -17.48 -3.52
C VAL A 190 -0.84 -18.32 -2.91
N ARG A 191 -1.70 -17.73 -2.06
CA ARG A 191 -2.86 -18.40 -1.45
C ARG A 191 -3.78 -18.98 -2.50
N THR A 192 -4.25 -18.16 -3.43
CA THR A 192 -5.20 -18.62 -4.46
C THR A 192 -4.59 -19.70 -5.35
N ALA A 193 -3.28 -19.62 -5.65
CA ALA A 193 -2.57 -20.70 -6.33
C ALA A 193 -2.53 -21.99 -5.48
N MET A 194 -2.22 -21.89 -4.18
CA MET A 194 -2.18 -23.03 -3.27
C MET A 194 -3.57 -23.69 -3.15
N GLU A 195 -4.62 -22.91 -2.91
CA GLU A 195 -6.00 -23.39 -2.81
C GLU A 195 -6.48 -24.06 -4.10
N ALA A 196 -6.16 -23.49 -5.27
CA ALA A 196 -6.49 -24.08 -6.56
C ALA A 196 -5.85 -25.46 -6.76
N VAL A 197 -4.52 -25.55 -6.55
CA VAL A 197 -3.76 -26.79 -6.74
C VAL A 197 -4.22 -27.85 -5.74
N TYR A 198 -4.41 -27.49 -4.47
CA TYR A 198 -4.82 -28.42 -3.43
C TYR A 198 -6.23 -28.99 -3.69
N THR A 199 -7.16 -28.13 -4.11
CA THR A 199 -8.54 -28.53 -4.37
C THR A 199 -8.66 -29.40 -5.62
N LEU A 200 -8.00 -29.04 -6.73
CA LEU A 200 -8.12 -29.77 -7.99
C LEU A 200 -7.38 -31.12 -8.01
N LEU A 201 -6.29 -31.24 -7.24
CA LEU A 201 -5.49 -32.48 -7.16
C LEU A 201 -5.78 -33.31 -5.92
N ASP A 202 -6.76 -32.93 -5.11
CA ASP A 202 -7.13 -33.62 -3.87
C ASP A 202 -5.92 -33.85 -2.94
N ILE A 203 -5.14 -32.79 -2.71
CA ILE A 203 -3.95 -32.86 -1.85
C ILE A 203 -4.39 -32.95 -0.39
N ASP A 204 -4.10 -34.08 0.26
CA ASP A 204 -4.40 -34.34 1.69
C ASP A 204 -3.45 -33.58 2.63
N ARG A 205 -3.54 -32.25 2.61
CA ARG A 205 -2.82 -31.34 3.50
C ARG A 205 -3.58 -30.04 3.69
N GLY A 206 -3.60 -29.51 4.91
CA GLY A 206 -4.23 -28.22 5.20
C GLY A 206 -3.52 -27.04 4.53
N VAL A 207 -4.30 -26.13 3.93
CA VAL A 207 -3.85 -24.79 3.53
C VAL A 207 -3.89 -23.89 4.77
N PRO A 208 -2.83 -23.12 5.08
CA PRO A 208 -2.85 -22.19 6.22
C PRO A 208 -3.99 -21.17 6.09
N GLU A 209 -4.80 -21.02 7.12
CA GLU A 209 -5.82 -19.95 7.16
C GLU A 209 -5.17 -18.56 7.15
N VAL A 210 -5.97 -17.54 6.84
CA VAL A 210 -5.56 -16.14 7.07
C VAL A 210 -5.32 -15.95 8.57
N PHE A 211 -4.15 -15.40 8.91
CA PHE A 211 -3.74 -15.21 10.31
C PHE A 211 -4.88 -14.60 11.15
N ALA A 212 -5.25 -15.30 12.22
CA ALA A 212 -6.44 -15.03 13.02
C ALA A 212 -6.31 -13.84 14.00
N SER A 213 -5.47 -12.84 13.67
CA SER A 213 -5.23 -11.67 14.54
C SER A 213 -6.50 -10.90 14.88
N ALA A 214 -7.46 -10.82 13.95
CA ALA A 214 -8.76 -10.16 14.18
C ALA A 214 -9.62 -10.84 15.27
N PHE A 215 -9.31 -12.10 15.62
CA PHE A 215 -9.98 -12.86 16.67
C PHE A 215 -9.15 -12.99 17.94
N ASP A 216 -7.89 -12.55 17.91
CA ASP A 216 -7.01 -12.58 19.06
C ASP A 216 -7.26 -11.35 19.95
N VAL A 217 -7.87 -11.56 21.12
CA VAL A 217 -8.15 -10.49 22.10
C VAL A 217 -6.91 -9.68 22.45
N ARG A 218 -5.72 -10.29 22.41
CA ARG A 218 -4.44 -9.61 22.66
C ARG A 218 -4.15 -8.58 21.58
N MET A 219 -4.40 -8.92 20.32
CA MET A 219 -4.22 -8.03 19.18
C MET A 219 -5.28 -6.93 19.18
N LEU A 220 -6.52 -7.24 19.57
CA LEU A 220 -7.58 -6.24 19.74
C LEU A 220 -7.23 -5.23 20.84
N MET A 221 -6.73 -5.70 21.99
CA MET A 221 -6.24 -4.82 23.07
C MET A 221 -5.08 -3.93 22.60
N ASN A 222 -4.13 -4.53 21.89
CA ASN A 222 -3.01 -3.79 21.33
C ASN A 222 -3.48 -2.74 20.32
N ALA A 223 -4.40 -3.08 19.43
CA ALA A 223 -4.97 -2.17 18.45
C ALA A 223 -5.68 -0.99 19.13
N MET A 224 -6.48 -1.23 20.17
CA MET A 224 -7.13 -0.15 20.93
C MET A 224 -6.11 0.84 21.51
N TYR A 225 -4.98 0.37 22.03
CA TYR A 225 -3.94 1.24 22.56
C TYR A 225 -3.29 2.09 21.46
N TYR A 226 -2.83 1.46 20.37
CA TYR A 226 -2.09 2.15 19.31
C TYR A 226 -2.98 3.05 18.44
N LEU A 227 -4.25 2.71 18.23
CA LEU A 227 -5.21 3.56 17.51
C LEU A 227 -5.58 4.84 18.27
N ASN A 228 -5.41 4.84 19.60
CA ASN A 228 -5.70 5.98 20.46
C ASN A 228 -4.42 6.70 20.91
N ASP A 229 -3.40 6.75 20.06
CA ASP A 229 -2.12 7.43 20.35
C ASP A 229 -1.48 7.00 21.66
N GLN A 230 -1.52 5.70 21.95
CA GLN A 230 -0.90 5.11 23.15
C GLN A 230 -1.49 5.63 24.46
N LYS A 231 -2.76 6.05 24.44
CA LYS A 231 -3.52 6.45 25.63
C LYS A 231 -4.17 5.26 26.32
N LYS A 232 -4.25 5.32 27.65
CA LYS A 232 -5.04 4.37 28.45
C LYS A 232 -6.53 4.64 28.27
N LEU A 233 -7.36 3.67 28.63
CA LEU A 233 -8.82 3.79 28.55
C LEU A 233 -9.37 4.98 29.36
N GLU A 234 -8.74 5.33 30.47
CA GLU A 234 -9.15 6.46 31.31
C GLU A 234 -8.80 7.83 30.69
N ASP A 235 -7.78 7.87 29.81
CA ASP A 235 -7.28 9.08 29.16
C ASP A 235 -7.97 9.39 27.83
N LEU A 236 -8.89 8.50 27.39
CA LEU A 236 -9.63 8.67 26.15
C LEU A 236 -10.62 9.83 26.28
N ASP A 237 -10.69 10.65 25.23
CA ASP A 237 -11.67 11.71 25.15
C ASP A 237 -13.02 11.19 24.70
N LEU A 238 -13.73 10.61 25.66
CA LEU A 238 -15.06 10.02 25.47
C LEU A 238 -16.14 10.87 26.15
N PRO A 239 -17.39 10.79 25.70
CA PRO A 239 -18.51 11.42 26.41
C PRO A 239 -18.70 10.81 27.81
N LEU A 240 -19.37 11.56 28.69
CA LEU A 240 -19.49 11.22 30.12
C LEU A 240 -20.10 9.83 30.39
N PRO A 241 -21.16 9.38 29.68
CA PRO A 241 -21.71 8.03 29.86
C PRO A 241 -20.69 6.93 29.63
N GLU A 242 -19.88 7.04 28.57
CA GLU A 242 -18.84 6.08 28.20
C GLU A 242 -17.70 6.08 29.23
N LYS A 243 -17.28 7.26 29.70
CA LYS A 243 -16.29 7.37 30.80
C LYS A 243 -16.75 6.68 32.08
N LEU A 244 -18.04 6.84 32.44
CA LEU A 244 -18.63 6.15 33.59
C LEU A 244 -18.72 4.63 33.36
N ALA A 245 -19.07 4.18 32.16
CA ALA A 245 -19.10 2.78 31.80
C ALA A 245 -17.71 2.13 31.90
N ILE A 246 -16.66 2.81 31.40
CA ILE A 246 -15.27 2.36 31.53
C ILE A 246 -14.90 2.23 33.00
N LYS A 247 -15.12 3.26 33.83
CA LYS A 247 -14.83 3.19 35.28
C LYS A 247 -15.57 2.04 35.96
N GLY A 248 -16.84 1.81 35.61
CA GLY A 248 -17.63 0.70 36.09
C GLY A 248 -17.04 -0.67 35.69
N MET A 249 -16.60 -0.80 34.44
CA MET A 249 -15.93 -2.00 33.93
C MET A 249 -14.59 -2.23 34.63
N LEU A 250 -13.75 -1.21 34.77
CA LEU A 250 -12.47 -1.28 35.47
C LEU A 250 -12.62 -1.75 36.92
N LYS A 251 -13.66 -1.27 37.62
CA LYS A 251 -13.99 -1.74 38.97
C LYS A 251 -14.37 -3.22 38.99
N LYS A 252 -15.06 -3.74 37.96
CA LYS A 252 -15.47 -5.14 37.87
C LYS A 252 -14.32 -6.09 37.52
N VAL A 253 -13.38 -5.66 36.68
CA VAL A 253 -12.25 -6.50 36.26
C VAL A 253 -11.08 -6.48 37.25
N LYS A 254 -11.09 -5.56 38.23
CA LYS A 254 -10.05 -5.47 39.26
C LYS A 254 -9.86 -6.81 40.00
N GLY A 255 -8.60 -7.25 40.10
CA GLY A 255 -8.19 -8.52 40.70
C GLY A 255 -8.35 -9.74 39.79
N THR A 256 -8.70 -9.57 38.51
CA THR A 256 -8.89 -10.68 37.57
C THR A 256 -7.76 -10.77 36.55
N TYR A 257 -7.67 -11.91 35.85
CA TYR A 257 -6.75 -12.08 34.73
C TYR A 257 -6.99 -11.08 33.59
N ILE A 258 -8.23 -10.57 33.44
CA ILE A 258 -8.53 -9.52 32.45
C ILE A 258 -7.78 -8.25 32.80
N GLU A 259 -7.68 -7.87 34.08
CA GLU A 259 -6.88 -6.73 34.50
C GLU A 259 -5.39 -6.94 34.20
N GLU A 260 -4.85 -8.14 34.41
CA GLU A 260 -3.46 -8.46 34.07
C GLU A 260 -3.19 -8.33 32.57
N LEU A 261 -4.09 -8.82 31.72
CA LEU A 261 -4.01 -8.64 30.28
C LEU A 261 -4.07 -7.16 29.90
N MET A 262 -5.01 -6.41 30.46
CA MET A 262 -5.16 -4.97 30.17
C MET A 262 -3.91 -4.18 30.58
N LYS A 263 -3.28 -4.51 31.71
CA LYS A 263 -1.98 -3.94 32.13
C LYS A 263 -0.87 -4.30 31.15
N LYS A 264 -0.78 -5.59 30.78
CA LYS A 264 0.25 -6.08 29.82
C LYS A 264 0.16 -5.37 28.47
N TYR A 265 -1.06 -5.09 28.00
CA TYR A 265 -1.33 -4.37 26.75
C TYR A 265 -1.55 -2.86 26.95
N LYS A 266 -1.14 -2.31 28.10
CA LYS A 266 -1.06 -0.86 28.40
C LYS A 266 -2.39 -0.10 28.29
N LEU A 267 -3.52 -0.79 28.42
CA LEU A 267 -4.85 -0.17 28.40
C LEU A 267 -5.23 0.49 29.73
N ILE A 268 -4.58 0.08 30.82
CA ILE A 268 -4.77 0.60 32.18
C ILE A 268 -3.45 0.78 32.90
#